data_AF-A0A6H9RUI5-F1
#
_entry.id   AF-A0A6H9RUI5-F1
#
_cell.length_a   1.000
_cell.length_b   1.000
_cell.length_c   1.000
_cell.angle_alpha   90.00
_cell.angle_beta   90.00
_cell.angle_gamma   90.00
#
_symmetry.space_group_name_H-M   'P 1'
#
loop_
_entity.id
_entity.type
_entity.pdbx_description
1 polymer ?
#
loop_
_entity_poly.entity_id
_entity_poly.type
_entity_poly.pdbx_seq_one_letter_code
_entity_poly.pdbx_strand_id
1 'polypeptide(L)'
;QKVGDTESGKRAVPYRKTAYNVGKNVTMSTVVATENFSTETFSSRDEFEKHTQTSVEASGKYGAFSAGFKVTFGSDIKTLEEREAALYSHTVRLWKLTFEVNPANATEAFKKRVDDLPKAFDPGNPTTFFNFLVDFGADIVSEVTVGGSLNYAMTALKSFLSQTNTLDAMVKAEYGAFVSGSAT
;
A
#
# COMPACT_ATOMS: atom_id res chain seq x y z
N GLN A 1 2.68 -7.17 -17.46
CA GLN A 1 2.51 -6.23 -18.60
C GLN A 1 1.76 -4.97 -18.10
N LYS A 2 1.90 -3.80 -18.73
CA LYS A 2 1.16 -2.59 -18.31
C LYS A 2 -0.26 -2.60 -18.89
N VAL A 3 -1.27 -2.41 -18.03
CA VAL A 3 -2.68 -2.34 -18.46
C VAL A 3 -3.02 -0.95 -19.02
N GLY A 4 -2.81 0.10 -18.23
CA GLY A 4 -3.05 1.48 -18.62
C GLY A 4 -1.86 2.14 -19.34
N ASP A 5 -2.15 2.94 -20.36
CA ASP A 5 -1.17 3.83 -20.99
C ASP A 5 -0.93 5.06 -20.10
N THR A 6 0.06 4.95 -19.22
CA THR A 6 0.48 6.01 -18.31
C THR A 6 1.64 6.84 -18.84
N GLU A 7 2.15 6.55 -20.04
CA GLU A 7 3.45 7.04 -20.52
C GLU A 7 3.36 7.86 -21.81
N SER A 8 2.33 7.68 -22.64
CA SER A 8 2.23 8.41 -23.90
C SER A 8 1.96 9.90 -23.69
N GLY A 9 2.41 10.73 -24.64
CA GLY A 9 2.14 12.17 -24.65
C GLY A 9 2.57 12.88 -23.38
N LYS A 10 3.77 12.55 -22.85
CA LYS A 10 4.28 13.12 -21.61
C LYS A 10 4.27 14.64 -21.67
N ARG A 11 3.84 15.25 -20.57
CA ARG A 11 3.91 16.69 -20.33
C ARG A 11 4.66 16.95 -19.04
N ALA A 12 5.37 18.07 -19.00
CA ALA A 12 6.03 18.53 -17.79
C ALA A 12 4.98 19.13 -16.83
N VAL A 13 4.95 18.63 -15.59
CA VAL A 13 4.13 19.19 -14.51
C VAL A 13 5.06 19.76 -13.44
N PRO A 14 5.02 21.08 -13.17
CA PRO A 14 5.85 21.67 -12.14
C PRO A 14 5.38 21.25 -10.75
N TYR A 15 6.33 20.93 -9.87
CA TYR A 15 6.12 20.77 -8.43
C TYR A 15 7.33 21.25 -7.66
N ARG A 16 7.11 22.21 -6.75
CA ARG A 16 8.16 22.92 -6.01
C ARG A 16 9.22 23.49 -6.99
N LYS A 17 10.48 23.07 -6.86
CA LYS A 17 11.62 23.55 -7.67
C LYS A 17 11.96 22.63 -8.84
N THR A 18 11.09 21.66 -9.16
CA THR A 18 11.35 20.62 -10.17
C THR A 18 10.14 20.43 -11.08
N ALA A 19 10.35 19.95 -12.30
CA ALA A 19 9.28 19.55 -13.21
C ALA A 19 9.34 18.04 -13.45
N TYR A 20 8.18 17.38 -13.41
CA TYR A 20 8.04 15.94 -13.58
C TYR A 20 7.36 15.61 -14.90
N ASN A 21 7.87 14.61 -15.62
CA ASN A 21 7.25 14.13 -16.85
C ASN A 21 6.12 13.16 -16.52
N VAL A 22 4.89 13.57 -16.80
CA VAL A 22 3.68 12.80 -16.51
C VAL A 22 2.94 12.53 -17.82
N GLY A 23 2.52 11.28 -18.05
CA GLY A 23 1.77 10.90 -19.25
C GLY A 23 0.42 11.62 -19.37
N LYS A 24 -0.07 11.76 -20.60
CA LYS A 24 -1.29 12.54 -20.90
C LYS A 24 -2.55 12.01 -20.18
N ASN A 25 -2.61 10.69 -19.94
CA ASN A 25 -3.74 10.02 -19.30
C ASN A 25 -3.62 9.97 -17.76
N VAL A 26 -2.56 10.57 -17.19
CA VAL A 26 -2.32 10.60 -15.74
C VAL A 26 -2.50 12.03 -15.22
N THR A 27 -3.38 12.18 -14.24
CA THR A 27 -3.57 13.43 -13.52
C THR A 27 -2.67 13.45 -12.30
N MET A 28 -1.87 14.50 -12.16
CA MET A 28 -1.07 14.75 -10.95
C MET A 28 -1.75 15.85 -10.13
N SER A 29 -2.17 15.52 -8.91
CA SER A 29 -2.75 16.47 -7.95
C SER A 29 -1.82 16.68 -6.77
N THR A 30 -1.55 17.93 -6.43
CA THR A 30 -0.64 18.31 -5.33
C THR A 30 -1.40 18.70 -4.06
N VAL A 31 -2.74 18.70 -4.12
CA VAL A 31 -3.66 19.09 -3.02
C VAL A 31 -3.61 18.09 -1.86
N VAL A 32 -3.02 16.91 -2.07
CA VAL A 32 -2.86 15.88 -1.03
C VAL A 32 -1.57 16.00 -0.23
N ALA A 33 -0.83 17.11 -0.38
CA ALA A 33 0.41 17.32 0.36
C ALA A 33 0.11 17.49 1.85
N THR A 34 0.29 16.42 2.62
CA THR A 34 -0.02 16.38 4.06
C THR A 34 1.00 15.53 4.78
N GLU A 35 1.36 15.92 5.99
CA GLU A 35 2.13 15.12 6.93
C GLU A 35 1.20 14.57 7.99
N ASN A 36 1.20 13.26 8.19
CA ASN A 36 0.33 12.58 9.14
C ASN A 36 1.15 11.66 10.04
N PHE A 37 0.77 11.63 11.31
CA PHE A 37 1.28 10.71 12.30
C PHE A 37 0.11 9.84 12.77
N SER A 38 0.27 8.53 12.73
CA SER A 38 -0.68 7.59 13.29
C SER A 38 0.02 6.58 14.18
N THR A 39 -0.72 6.09 15.17
CA THR A 39 -0.27 5.00 16.03
C THR A 39 -1.41 4.03 16.15
N GLU A 40 -1.13 2.78 15.83
CA GLU A 40 -2.09 1.70 15.86
C GLU A 40 -1.55 0.60 16.75
N THR A 41 -2.36 0.16 17.70
CA THR A 41 -2.04 -0.96 18.58
C THR A 41 -2.85 -2.18 18.16
N PHE A 42 -2.24 -3.35 18.27
CA PHE A 42 -2.83 -4.62 17.91
C PHE A 42 -2.66 -5.59 19.07
N SER A 43 -3.76 -6.14 19.53
CA SER A 43 -3.79 -7.15 20.59
C SER A 43 -3.67 -8.57 20.02
N SER A 44 -3.82 -8.71 18.70
CA SER A 44 -3.72 -10.00 17.99
C SER A 44 -3.29 -9.83 16.53
N ARG A 45 -2.81 -10.92 15.93
CA ARG A 45 -2.54 -11.00 14.49
C ARG A 45 -3.81 -10.76 13.67
N ASP A 46 -4.92 -11.37 14.06
CA ASP A 46 -6.18 -11.27 13.32
C ASP A 46 -6.67 -9.83 13.24
N GLU A 47 -6.47 -9.06 14.32
CA GLU A 47 -6.74 -7.63 14.35
C GLU A 47 -5.85 -6.85 13.38
N PHE A 48 -4.54 -7.14 13.36
CA PHE A 48 -3.60 -6.56 12.40
C PHE A 48 -3.97 -6.90 10.95
N GLU A 49 -4.22 -8.18 10.64
CA GLU A 49 -4.56 -8.62 9.29
C GLU A 49 -5.89 -8.06 8.80
N LYS A 50 -6.90 -8.01 9.68
CA LYS A 50 -8.19 -7.39 9.39
C LYS A 50 -8.03 -5.89 9.12
N HIS A 51 -7.18 -5.21 9.89
CA HIS A 51 -6.86 -3.80 9.66
C HIS A 51 -6.22 -3.61 8.28
N THR A 52 -5.15 -4.35 7.95
CA THR A 52 -4.46 -4.25 6.66
C THR A 52 -5.37 -4.56 5.48
N GLN A 53 -6.25 -5.54 5.61
CA GLN A 53 -7.23 -5.90 4.56
C GLN A 53 -8.29 -4.82 4.34
N THR A 54 -8.70 -4.10 5.38
CA THR A 54 -9.74 -3.05 5.27
C THR A 54 -9.22 -1.79 4.58
N SER A 55 -7.91 -1.54 4.65
CA SER A 55 -7.26 -0.36 4.05
C SER A 55 -7.15 -0.41 2.52
N VAL A 56 -7.64 -1.47 1.86
CA VAL A 56 -7.68 -1.61 0.40
C VAL A 56 -9.14 -1.71 -0.05
N GLU A 57 -9.62 -0.77 -0.88
CA GLU A 57 -10.95 -0.78 -1.49
C GLU A 57 -11.11 -1.87 -2.59
N ALA A 58 -10.41 -3.00 -2.47
CA ALA A 58 -10.61 -4.13 -3.36
C ALA A 58 -11.95 -4.80 -2.98
N SER A 59 -12.89 -4.78 -3.91
CA SER A 59 -14.15 -5.53 -3.85
C SER A 59 -13.88 -7.03 -4.01
N GLY A 60 -13.13 -7.60 -3.07
CA GLY A 60 -12.61 -8.95 -3.14
C GLY A 60 -11.61 -9.14 -2.02
N LYS A 61 -12.09 -9.55 -0.84
CA LYS A 61 -11.32 -9.75 0.40
C LYS A 61 -10.35 -10.94 0.26
N TYR A 62 -9.27 -10.82 -0.50
CA TYR A 62 -8.20 -11.81 -0.53
C TYR A 62 -6.84 -11.16 -0.85
N GLY A 63 -5.97 -11.05 0.17
CA GLY A 63 -4.52 -11.14 -0.01
C GLY A 63 -3.69 -9.93 -0.43
N ALA A 64 -4.17 -8.67 -0.36
CA ALA A 64 -3.37 -7.51 -0.79
C ALA A 64 -2.59 -6.86 0.38
N PHE A 65 -1.26 -6.80 0.24
CA PHE A 65 -0.22 -6.34 1.17
C PHE A 65 0.18 -7.32 2.28
N SER A 66 0.74 -8.46 1.87
CA SER A 66 1.39 -9.43 2.76
C SER A 66 2.81 -9.00 3.19
N ALA A 67 2.98 -7.82 3.78
CA ALA A 67 3.98 -7.73 4.85
C ALA A 67 3.32 -8.38 6.06
N GLY A 68 3.27 -9.72 6.06
CA GLY A 68 2.61 -10.48 7.11
C GLY A 68 3.18 -10.07 8.47
N PHE A 69 2.40 -10.25 9.54
CA PHE A 69 2.77 -9.81 10.90
C PHE A 69 4.25 -10.05 11.25
N LYS A 70 4.79 -11.22 10.90
CA LYS A 70 6.20 -11.59 11.10
C LYS A 70 7.21 -10.68 10.37
N VAL A 71 6.91 -10.26 9.15
CA VAL A 71 7.76 -9.34 8.36
C VAL A 71 7.78 -7.97 9.04
N THR A 72 6.65 -7.52 9.57
CA THR A 72 6.51 -6.21 10.22
C THR A 72 7.13 -6.18 11.62
N PHE A 73 6.92 -7.21 12.43
CA PHE A 73 7.28 -7.23 13.85
C PHE A 73 8.43 -8.18 14.20
N GLY A 74 9.03 -8.87 13.20
CA GLY A 74 10.17 -9.78 13.39
C GLY A 74 9.90 -11.00 14.28
N SER A 75 8.65 -11.25 14.67
CA SER A 75 8.27 -12.24 15.68
C SER A 75 7.16 -13.17 15.20
N ASP A 76 7.20 -14.43 15.68
CA ASP A 76 6.19 -15.44 15.37
C ASP A 76 4.96 -15.35 16.30
N ILE A 77 3.83 -15.83 15.80
CA ILE A 77 2.46 -15.65 16.33
C ILE A 77 2.30 -16.01 17.82
N LYS A 78 3.07 -17.00 18.31
CA LYS A 78 2.96 -17.47 19.70
C LYS A 78 3.33 -16.40 20.74
N THR A 79 4.02 -15.32 20.35
CA THR A 79 4.44 -14.29 21.30
C THR A 79 3.39 -13.21 21.59
N LEU A 80 2.26 -13.15 20.88
CA LEU A 80 1.21 -12.11 21.10
C LEU A 80 0.17 -12.47 22.17
N GLU A 81 0.11 -13.71 22.64
CA GLU A 81 -0.73 -14.04 23.80
C GLU A 81 -0.31 -13.20 25.02
N GLU A 82 1.00 -13.04 25.18
CA GLU A 82 1.63 -12.28 26.27
C GLU A 82 2.10 -10.87 25.85
N ARG A 83 1.99 -10.48 24.58
CA ARG A 83 2.49 -9.20 24.05
C ARG A 83 1.42 -8.38 23.35
N GLU A 84 1.57 -7.07 23.38
CA GLU A 84 0.89 -6.15 22.48
C GLU A 84 1.88 -5.65 21.43
N ALA A 85 1.34 -5.33 20.25
CA ALA A 85 2.11 -4.79 19.14
C ALA A 85 1.64 -3.36 18.85
N ALA A 86 2.57 -2.50 18.45
CA ALA A 86 2.26 -1.15 18.00
C ALA A 86 3.00 -0.81 16.73
N LEU A 87 2.29 -0.19 15.80
CA LEU A 87 2.82 0.39 14.59
C LEU A 87 2.67 1.90 14.68
N TYR A 88 3.80 2.60 14.71
CA TYR A 88 3.85 4.05 14.56
C TYR A 88 4.22 4.40 13.13
N SER A 89 3.35 5.15 12.46
CA SER A 89 3.53 5.53 11.06
C SER A 89 3.64 7.04 10.94
N HIS A 90 4.76 7.50 10.41
CA HIS A 90 4.94 8.88 9.97
C HIS A 90 4.92 8.91 8.45
N THR A 91 3.89 9.52 7.87
CA THR A 91 3.69 9.56 6.41
C THR A 91 3.65 10.99 5.91
N VAL A 92 4.55 11.31 5.00
CA VAL A 92 4.57 12.56 4.25
C VAL A 92 4.04 12.28 2.85
N ARG A 93 2.85 12.77 2.55
CA ARG A 93 2.24 12.72 1.22
C ARG A 93 2.67 13.96 0.45
N LEU A 94 3.10 13.81 -0.80
CA LEU A 94 3.60 14.92 -1.62
C LEU A 94 2.63 15.26 -2.74
N TRP A 95 2.19 14.26 -3.49
CA TRP A 95 1.22 14.40 -4.57
C TRP A 95 0.53 13.08 -4.87
N LYS A 96 -0.57 13.14 -5.60
CA LYS A 96 -1.38 12.00 -6.03
C LYS A 96 -1.29 11.86 -7.54
N LEU A 97 -1.17 10.64 -8.01
CA LEU A 97 -1.35 10.29 -9.41
C LEU A 97 -2.65 9.51 -9.54
N THR A 98 -3.54 9.99 -10.39
CA THR A 98 -4.80 9.32 -10.70
C THR A 98 -4.83 9.00 -12.20
N PHE A 99 -5.25 7.78 -12.51
CA PHE A 99 -5.45 7.27 -13.86
C PHE A 99 -6.92 6.90 -14.01
N GLU A 100 -7.58 7.50 -14.99
CA GLU A 100 -8.97 7.17 -15.30
C GLU A 100 -9.05 5.79 -15.96
N VAL A 101 -9.80 4.87 -15.33
CA VAL A 101 -10.03 3.52 -15.84
C VAL A 101 -10.99 3.58 -17.03
N ASN A 102 -10.43 3.85 -18.20
CA ASN A 102 -11.14 3.91 -19.47
C ASN A 102 -10.48 2.94 -20.46
N PRO A 103 -11.23 1.99 -21.08
CA PRO A 103 -10.68 1.07 -22.08
C PRO A 103 -9.93 1.75 -23.23
N ALA A 104 -10.31 2.99 -23.59
CA ALA A 104 -9.60 3.77 -24.61
C ALA A 104 -8.14 4.07 -24.20
N ASN A 105 -7.88 4.23 -22.90
CA ASN A 105 -6.57 4.50 -22.33
C ASN A 105 -5.76 3.22 -22.03
N ALA A 106 -6.29 2.04 -22.35
CA ALA A 106 -5.54 0.79 -22.20
C ALA A 106 -4.43 0.68 -23.25
N THR A 107 -3.37 -0.06 -22.93
CA THR A 107 -2.30 -0.36 -23.89
C THR A 107 -2.82 -1.27 -25.00
N GLU A 108 -2.28 -1.13 -26.21
CA GLU A 108 -2.63 -2.01 -27.34
C GLU A 108 -2.34 -3.48 -27.06
N ALA A 109 -1.29 -3.77 -26.28
CA ALA A 109 -0.97 -5.12 -25.84
C ALA A 109 -2.08 -5.71 -24.95
N PHE A 110 -2.65 -4.92 -24.04
CA PHE A 110 -3.76 -5.36 -23.21
C PHE A 110 -5.03 -5.59 -24.04
N LYS A 111 -5.39 -4.63 -24.90
CA LYS A 111 -6.57 -4.73 -25.78
C LYS A 111 -6.51 -6.01 -26.63
N LYS A 112 -5.38 -6.26 -27.28
CA LYS A 112 -5.17 -7.48 -28.07
C LYS A 112 -5.36 -8.75 -27.23
N ARG A 113 -4.79 -8.80 -26.02
CA ARG A 113 -4.92 -9.97 -25.16
C ARG A 113 -6.35 -10.19 -24.65
N VAL A 114 -7.12 -9.13 -24.48
CA VAL A 114 -8.56 -9.22 -24.19
C VAL A 114 -9.32 -9.79 -25.39
N ASP A 115 -9.00 -9.34 -26.61
CA ASP A 115 -9.63 -9.85 -27.83
C ASP A 115 -9.29 -11.33 -28.10
N ASP A 116 -8.09 -11.76 -27.69
CA ASP A 116 -7.63 -13.16 -27.77
C ASP A 116 -8.28 -14.09 -26.71
N LEU A 117 -9.00 -13.55 -25.71
CA LEU A 117 -9.65 -14.37 -24.70
C LEU A 117 -10.88 -15.11 -25.28
N PRO A 118 -11.13 -16.36 -24.86
CA PRO A 118 -12.38 -17.04 -25.17
C PRO A 118 -13.59 -16.22 -24.68
N LYS A 119 -14.67 -16.20 -25.45
CA LYS A 119 -15.91 -15.47 -25.08
C LYS A 119 -16.62 -16.06 -23.86
N ALA A 120 -16.34 -17.31 -23.52
CA ALA A 120 -16.90 -18.00 -22.38
C ALA A 120 -15.79 -18.75 -21.64
N PHE A 121 -15.90 -18.80 -20.32
CA PHE A 121 -15.01 -19.59 -19.48
C PHE A 121 -15.27 -21.08 -19.70
N ASP A 122 -14.22 -21.84 -19.97
CA ASP A 122 -14.25 -23.29 -20.07
C ASP A 122 -13.51 -23.91 -18.87
N PRO A 123 -14.21 -24.56 -17.94
CA PRO A 123 -13.57 -25.26 -16.82
C PRO A 123 -12.63 -26.39 -17.26
N GLY A 124 -12.81 -26.94 -18.46
CA GLY A 124 -11.93 -27.96 -19.04
C GLY A 124 -10.63 -27.40 -19.61
N ASN A 125 -10.56 -26.08 -19.85
CA ASN A 125 -9.35 -25.39 -20.28
C ASN A 125 -9.24 -23.98 -19.66
N PRO A 126 -9.06 -23.90 -18.32
CA PRO A 126 -9.09 -22.62 -17.63
C PRO A 126 -7.78 -21.83 -17.77
N THR A 127 -6.72 -22.49 -18.26
CA THR A 127 -5.36 -21.96 -18.33
C THR A 127 -5.26 -20.64 -19.09
N THR A 128 -6.06 -20.46 -20.16
CA THR A 128 -6.05 -19.22 -20.95
C THR A 128 -6.50 -18.00 -20.13
N PHE A 129 -7.52 -18.16 -19.27
CA PHE A 129 -7.99 -17.10 -18.38
C PHE A 129 -7.01 -16.84 -17.23
N PHE A 130 -6.46 -17.90 -16.64
CA PHE A 130 -5.48 -17.74 -15.55
C PHE A 130 -4.19 -17.09 -16.03
N ASN A 131 -3.68 -17.46 -17.21
CA ASN A 131 -2.49 -16.83 -17.78
C ASN A 131 -2.71 -15.33 -18.04
N PHE A 132 -3.91 -14.92 -18.46
CA PHE A 132 -4.24 -13.51 -18.60
C PHE A 132 -4.13 -12.76 -17.27
N LEU A 133 -4.65 -13.34 -16.18
CA LEU A 133 -4.55 -12.75 -14.84
C LEU A 133 -3.12 -12.76 -14.30
N VAL A 134 -2.31 -13.76 -14.64
CA VAL A 134 -0.87 -13.77 -14.31
C VAL A 134 -0.13 -12.65 -15.05
N ASP A 135 -0.46 -12.39 -16.32
CA ASP A 135 0.20 -11.39 -17.15
C ASP A 135 -0.11 -9.95 -16.73
N PHE A 136 -1.35 -9.68 -16.32
CA PHE A 136 -1.87 -8.33 -16.12
C PHE A 136 -2.34 -8.01 -14.70
N GLY A 137 -2.48 -9.02 -13.84
CA GLY A 137 -3.11 -8.89 -12.52
C GLY A 137 -4.63 -8.96 -12.60
N ALA A 138 -5.26 -9.17 -11.43
CA ALA A 138 -6.72 -9.10 -11.28
C ALA A 138 -7.23 -7.68 -11.08
N ASP A 139 -6.36 -6.77 -10.62
CA ASP A 139 -6.70 -5.40 -10.25
C ASP A 139 -5.82 -4.38 -10.97
N ILE A 140 -6.35 -3.18 -11.15
CA ILE A 140 -5.64 -2.04 -11.72
C ILE A 140 -5.50 -0.97 -10.65
N VAL A 141 -4.28 -0.48 -10.46
CA VAL A 141 -4.02 0.67 -9.60
C VAL A 141 -4.44 1.94 -10.35
N SER A 142 -5.61 2.47 -10.04
CA SER A 142 -6.15 3.71 -10.62
C SER A 142 -5.67 4.96 -9.86
N GLU A 143 -5.22 4.82 -8.63
CA GLU A 143 -4.78 5.93 -7.79
C GLU A 143 -3.60 5.53 -6.93
N VAL A 144 -2.57 6.38 -6.91
CA VAL A 144 -1.44 6.27 -5.97
C VAL A 144 -1.15 7.61 -5.34
N THR A 145 -0.90 7.59 -4.04
CA THR A 145 -0.30 8.73 -3.35
C THR A 145 1.20 8.53 -3.27
N VAL A 146 1.96 9.50 -3.79
CA VAL A 146 3.41 9.51 -3.80
C VAL A 146 3.90 10.34 -2.62
N GLY A 147 4.92 9.81 -1.93
CA GLY A 147 5.46 10.42 -0.73
C GLY A 147 6.51 9.55 -0.07
N GLY A 148 6.72 9.78 1.22
CA GLY A 148 7.53 8.93 2.09
C GLY A 148 6.72 8.44 3.27
N SER A 149 7.02 7.24 3.74
CA SER A 149 6.46 6.69 4.98
C SER A 149 7.58 6.04 5.77
N LEU A 150 7.67 6.39 7.05
CA LEU A 150 8.52 5.71 8.02
C LEU A 150 7.60 4.99 9.01
N ASN A 151 7.73 3.66 9.03
CA ASN A 151 6.95 2.79 9.90
C ASN A 151 7.87 2.21 10.97
N TYR A 152 7.54 2.44 12.24
CA TYR A 152 8.27 1.93 13.39
C TYR A 152 7.39 0.93 14.13
N ALA A 153 7.84 -0.32 14.17
CA ALA A 153 7.09 -1.44 14.72
C ALA A 153 7.72 -1.88 16.06
N MET A 154 6.91 -1.98 17.10
CA MET A 154 7.32 -2.38 18.44
C MET A 154 6.42 -3.49 18.97
N THR A 155 6.98 -4.40 19.75
CA THR A 155 6.19 -5.30 20.61
C THR A 155 6.63 -5.18 22.05
N ALA A 156 5.70 -5.24 22.99
CA ALA A 156 5.99 -5.23 24.42
C ALA A 156 5.19 -6.31 25.14
N LEU A 157 5.74 -6.90 26.21
CA LEU A 157 4.98 -7.83 27.04
C LEU A 157 3.92 -7.04 27.83
N LYS A 158 2.70 -7.58 27.87
CA LYS A 158 1.56 -7.02 28.62
C LYS A 158 1.89 -6.81 30.10
N SER A 159 2.75 -7.65 30.67
CA SER A 159 3.23 -7.53 32.05
C SER A 159 4.05 -6.26 32.33
N PHE A 160 4.65 -5.66 31.30
CA PHE A 160 5.40 -4.40 31.41
C PHE A 160 4.56 -3.17 31.05
N LEU A 161 3.33 -3.36 30.55
CA LEU A 161 2.40 -2.28 30.25
C LEU A 161 1.60 -1.93 31.51
N SER A 162 1.41 -0.63 31.74
CA SER A 162 0.63 -0.11 32.86
C SER A 162 -0.29 1.01 32.38
N GLN A 163 -1.19 1.49 33.26
CA GLN A 163 -2.01 2.67 32.94
C GLN A 163 -1.16 3.94 32.68
N THR A 164 0.06 4.01 33.22
CA THR A 164 0.96 5.15 33.06
C THR A 164 2.00 4.95 31.93
N ASN A 165 2.32 3.70 31.58
CA ASN A 165 3.21 3.34 30.48
C ASN A 165 2.42 2.55 29.44
N THR A 166 1.69 3.28 28.59
CA THR A 166 0.99 2.68 27.45
C THR A 166 1.99 2.40 26.33
N LEU A 167 1.72 1.35 25.56
CA LEU A 167 2.54 1.00 24.39
C LEU A 167 2.60 2.15 23.38
N ASP A 168 1.51 2.91 23.23
CA ASP A 168 1.42 4.12 22.41
C ASP A 168 2.41 5.22 22.85
N ALA A 169 2.52 5.48 24.15
CA ALA A 169 3.45 6.49 24.66
C ALA A 169 4.91 6.06 24.47
N MET A 170 5.21 4.78 24.71
CA MET A 170 6.56 4.22 24.53
C MET A 170 7.00 4.28 23.06
N VAL A 171 6.16 3.83 22.13
CA VAL A 171 6.51 3.81 20.71
C VAL A 171 6.72 5.21 20.14
N LYS A 172 5.93 6.20 20.58
CA LYS A 172 6.10 7.61 20.21
C LYS A 172 7.42 8.18 20.70
N ALA A 173 7.77 7.91 21.96
CA ALA A 173 9.01 8.39 22.55
C ALA A 173 10.24 7.76 21.88
N GLU A 174 10.23 6.44 21.65
CA GLU A 174 11.31 5.72 20.97
C GLU A 174 11.46 6.17 19.52
N TYR A 175 10.36 6.36 18.79
CA TYR A 175 10.39 6.91 17.44
C TYR A 175 11.02 8.31 17.41
N GLY A 176 10.62 9.19 18.33
CA GLY A 176 11.19 10.54 18.45
C GLY A 176 12.69 10.52 18.72
N ALA A 177 13.16 9.63 19.61
CA ALA A 177 14.56 9.44 19.90
C ALA A 177 15.34 8.88 18.69
N PHE A 178 14.76 7.90 17.98
CA PHE A 178 15.37 7.30 16.79
C PHE A 178 15.58 8.31 15.66
N VAL A 179 14.56 9.11 15.35
CA VAL A 179 14.63 10.11 14.27
C VAL A 179 15.55 11.27 14.66
N SER A 180 15.57 11.69 15.93
CA SER A 180 16.46 12.77 16.39
C SER A 180 17.91 12.34 16.53
N GLY A 181 18.18 11.09 16.95
CA GLY A 181 19.53 10.54 17.06
C GLY A 181 20.19 10.23 15.71
N SER A 182 19.41 10.14 14.64
CA SER A 182 19.91 9.95 13.26
C SER A 182 20.19 11.27 12.53
N ALA A 183 19.94 12.42 13.18
CA ALA A 183 20.16 13.75 12.65
C ALA A 183 21.48 14.34 13.20
N THR A 184 22.61 13.72 12.88
CA THR A 184 23.96 14.29 13.04
C THR A 184 24.86 13.87 11.90
#